data_AF-A0A674EUD9-F1
#
_entry.id   AF-A0A674EUD9-F1
#
_cell.length_a   1.000
_cell.length_b   1.000
_cell.length_c   1.000
_cell.angle_alpha   90.00
_cell.angle_beta   90.00
_cell.angle_gamma   90.00
#
_symmetry.space_group_name_H-M   'P 1'
#
loop_
_entity.id
_entity.type
_entity.pdbx_description
1 polymer ?
#
loop_
_entity_poly.entity_id
_entity_poly.type
_entity_poly.pdbx_seq_one_letter_code
_entity_poly.pdbx_strand_id
1 'polypeptide(L)'
;MEKQATLKEKFSIFGSRTVGRAAQHEAEEEGGRCGLNKAEFMERVQQSNEACQRGDFQAAVSLYGDALRADPQNCILYSNRSAALLKLGRYQASLDDAVKACLLNPKWPKVSPSEPPS
;
A
#
# COMPACT_ATOMS: atom_id res chain seq x y z
N MET A 1 -44.42 36.53 -29.81
CA MET A 1 -43.33 35.57 -30.11
C MET A 1 -42.16 35.95 -29.23
N GLU A 2 -41.87 35.18 -28.19
CA GLU A 2 -40.50 34.77 -27.87
C GLU A 2 -40.56 33.76 -26.74
N LYS A 3 -39.83 32.68 -26.96
CA LYS A 3 -39.70 31.51 -26.10
C LYS A 3 -38.47 31.73 -25.22
N GLN A 4 -38.40 30.90 -24.17
CA GLN A 4 -37.24 30.52 -23.35
C GLN A 4 -37.32 31.05 -21.92
N ALA A 5 -37.01 30.29 -20.87
CA ALA A 5 -36.68 28.87 -20.77
C ALA A 5 -37.04 28.39 -19.36
N THR A 6 -37.38 27.12 -19.30
CA THR A 6 -37.52 26.30 -18.10
C THR A 6 -36.19 26.14 -17.37
N LEU A 7 -36.17 26.34 -16.05
CA LEU A 7 -35.56 25.34 -15.16
C LEU A 7 -36.19 25.46 -13.76
N LYS A 8 -36.99 24.45 -13.45
CA LYS A 8 -37.57 24.21 -12.13
C LYS A 8 -36.53 23.59 -11.21
N GLU A 9 -36.75 23.86 -9.93
CA GLU A 9 -36.39 23.03 -8.76
C GLU A 9 -34.91 23.01 -8.35
N LYS A 10 -34.54 23.72 -7.28
CA LYS A 10 -34.76 23.34 -5.87
C LYS A 10 -34.27 21.91 -5.61
N PHE A 11 -33.04 21.76 -5.13
CA PHE A 11 -32.72 20.63 -4.27
C PHE A 11 -31.62 20.97 -3.25
N SER A 12 -32.03 20.87 -2.00
CA SER A 12 -31.25 20.46 -0.82
C SER A 12 -30.10 21.34 -0.33
N ILE A 13 -30.49 22.26 0.55
CA ILE A 13 -29.75 22.59 1.78
C ILE A 13 -29.50 21.27 2.55
N PHE A 14 -28.27 20.78 2.53
CA PHE A 14 -27.73 19.97 3.63
C PHE A 14 -26.20 20.10 3.66
N GLY A 15 -25.74 21.20 4.25
CA GLY A 15 -24.35 21.38 4.64
C GLY A 15 -23.95 20.31 5.65
N SER A 16 -23.35 19.23 5.15
CA SER A 16 -22.69 18.23 5.97
C SER A 16 -21.32 18.72 6.36
N ARG A 17 -21.26 19.38 7.52
CA ARG A 17 -20.04 19.60 8.28
C ARG A 17 -19.45 18.23 8.63
N THR A 18 -18.42 17.81 7.92
CA THR A 18 -17.59 16.66 8.32
C THR A 18 -16.25 17.18 8.82
N VAL A 19 -16.02 16.89 10.09
CA VAL A 19 -14.77 17.07 10.83
C VAL A 19 -13.74 16.05 10.34
N GLY A 20 -12.48 16.48 10.28
CA GLY A 20 -11.32 15.62 10.53
C GLY A 20 -10.52 15.20 9.29
N ARG A 21 -9.30 15.72 9.18
CA ARG A 21 -8.12 14.96 9.64
C ARG A 21 -6.90 15.87 9.70
N ALA A 22 -6.33 15.94 10.89
CA ALA A 22 -5.01 16.45 11.15
C ALA A 22 -3.98 15.62 10.36
N ALA A 23 -3.05 16.32 9.72
CA ALA A 23 -1.72 15.82 9.40
C ALA A 23 -0.73 16.97 9.59
N GLN A 24 -0.74 17.51 10.81
CA GLN A 24 0.49 18.02 11.40
C GLN A 24 1.30 16.79 11.79
N HIS A 25 2.49 16.65 11.22
CA HIS A 25 3.56 15.92 11.89
C HIS A 25 4.85 16.68 11.63
N GLU A 26 4.98 17.79 12.35
CA GLU A 26 6.28 18.24 12.80
C GLU A 26 6.82 17.15 13.72
N ALA A 27 7.92 16.53 13.31
CA ALA A 27 8.78 15.76 14.19
C ALA A 27 10.20 15.93 13.66
N GLU A 28 10.86 16.96 14.15
CA GLU A 28 12.30 16.89 14.36
C GLU A 28 12.56 15.75 15.35
N GLU A 29 13.47 14.84 15.01
CA GLU A 29 14.46 14.28 15.94
C GLU A 29 15.61 13.67 15.13
N GLU A 30 16.73 14.39 15.17
CA GLU A 30 18.09 13.92 14.94
C GLU A 30 18.39 12.66 15.76
N GLY A 31 19.10 11.68 15.19
CA GLY A 31 19.76 10.65 15.99
C GLY A 31 19.86 9.30 15.32
N GLY A 32 20.98 9.06 14.64
CA GLY A 32 21.26 7.77 14.00
C GLY A 32 21.20 6.58 14.96
N ARG A 33 20.50 5.52 14.55
CA ARG A 33 20.84 4.13 14.84
C ARG A 33 20.06 3.18 13.94
N CYS A 34 20.70 2.07 13.61
CA CYS A 34 20.30 1.02 12.67
C CYS A 34 19.09 0.18 13.15
N GLY A 35 17.99 0.82 13.53
CA GLY A 35 16.73 0.17 13.86
C GLY A 35 15.59 1.15 13.60
N LEU A 36 14.87 0.94 12.49
CA LEU A 36 13.77 1.82 12.11
C LEU A 36 12.70 1.81 13.19
N ASN A 37 12.32 3.00 13.68
CA ASN A 37 11.29 3.12 14.71
C ASN A 37 9.94 2.65 14.17
N LYS A 38 9.06 2.14 15.05
CA LYS A 38 7.71 1.69 14.63
C LYS A 38 6.95 2.78 13.84
N ALA A 39 7.13 4.05 14.21
CA ALA A 39 6.56 5.20 13.50
C ALA A 39 7.06 5.30 12.05
N GLU A 40 8.37 5.21 11.86
CA GLU A 40 9.04 5.24 10.56
C GLU A 40 8.61 4.10 9.63
N PHE A 41 8.39 2.90 10.19
CA PHE A 41 7.82 1.79 9.45
C PHE A 41 6.39 2.09 8.99
N MET A 42 5.53 2.53 9.91
CA MET A 42 4.13 2.84 9.60
C MET A 42 4.02 3.96 8.56
N GLU A 43 4.90 4.97 8.63
CA GLU A 43 4.98 6.04 7.65
C GLU A 43 5.33 5.51 6.25
N ARG A 44 6.38 4.68 6.14
CA ARG A 44 6.79 4.09 4.86
C ARG A 44 5.68 3.22 4.25
N VAL A 45 4.97 2.46 5.08
CA VAL A 45 3.79 1.68 4.65
C VAL A 45 2.69 2.61 4.16
N GLN A 46 2.39 3.69 4.88
CA GLN A 46 1.38 4.66 4.48
C GLN A 46 1.73 5.32 3.13
N GLN A 47 2.96 5.82 2.98
CA GLN A 47 3.44 6.43 1.74
C GLN A 47 3.40 5.45 0.56
N SER A 48 3.73 4.18 0.79
CA SER A 48 3.68 3.14 -0.25
C SER A 48 2.25 2.89 -0.75
N ASN A 49 1.26 2.88 0.17
CA ASN A 49 -0.15 2.70 -0.17
C ASN A 49 -0.70 3.91 -0.94
N GLU A 50 -0.26 5.11 -0.58
CA GLU A 50 -0.61 6.32 -1.32
C GLU A 50 0.01 6.34 -2.72
N ALA A 51 1.27 5.93 -2.86
CA ALA A 51 1.91 5.78 -4.16
C ALA A 51 1.17 4.77 -5.04
N CYS A 52 0.74 3.63 -4.48
CA CYS A 52 -0.13 2.68 -5.19
C CYS A 52 -1.45 3.31 -5.64
N GLN A 53 -2.09 4.13 -4.80
CA GLN A 53 -3.34 4.83 -5.14
C GLN A 53 -3.15 5.88 -6.24
N ARG A 54 -1.99 6.54 -6.28
CA ARG A 54 -1.63 7.49 -7.35
C ARG A 54 -1.24 6.79 -8.66
N GLY A 55 -1.00 5.48 -8.65
CA GLY A 55 -0.49 4.73 -9.79
C GLY A 55 1.04 4.76 -9.92
N ASP A 56 1.74 5.34 -8.94
CA ASP A 56 3.20 5.43 -8.88
C ASP A 56 3.80 4.12 -8.36
N PHE A 57 3.57 3.02 -9.09
CA PHE A 57 3.95 1.68 -8.64
C PHE A 57 5.46 1.51 -8.42
N GLN A 58 6.30 2.24 -9.16
CA GLN A 58 7.76 2.18 -9.00
C GLN A 58 8.23 2.78 -7.67
N ALA A 59 7.62 3.90 -7.25
CA ALA A 59 7.87 4.49 -5.95
C ALA A 59 7.33 3.57 -4.83
N ALA A 60 6.13 3.03 -5.01
CA ALA A 60 5.53 2.10 -4.05
C ALA A 60 6.42 0.88 -3.81
N VAL A 61 6.97 0.26 -4.86
CA VAL A 61 7.88 -0.90 -4.73
C VAL A 61 9.12 -0.57 -3.90
N SER A 62 9.68 0.63 -4.09
CA SER A 62 10.86 1.09 -3.34
C SER A 62 10.51 1.29 -1.86
N LEU A 63 9.40 1.96 -1.57
CA LEU A 63 8.91 2.21 -0.21
C LEU A 63 8.53 0.90 0.52
N TYR A 64 7.89 -0.05 -0.17
CA TYR A 64 7.65 -1.39 0.38
C TYR A 64 8.96 -2.11 0.68
N GLY A 65 9.98 -1.96 -0.18
CA GLY A 65 11.32 -2.48 0.07
C GLY A 65 11.93 -1.93 1.36
N ASP A 66 11.79 -0.63 1.59
CA ASP A 66 12.26 0.02 2.80
C ASP A 66 11.50 -0.45 4.06
N ALA A 67 10.17 -0.58 3.96
CA ALA A 67 9.36 -1.12 5.04
C ALA A 67 9.69 -2.60 5.34
N LEU A 68 9.98 -3.40 4.31
CA LEU A 68 10.42 -4.80 4.45
C LEU A 68 11.82 -4.93 5.05
N ARG A 69 12.69 -3.91 4.96
CA ARG A 69 13.95 -3.90 5.71
C ARG A 69 13.73 -3.75 7.22
N ALA A 70 12.65 -3.09 7.63
CA ALA A 70 12.26 -2.98 9.02
C ALA A 70 11.55 -4.24 9.54
N ASP A 71 10.62 -4.78 8.75
CA ASP A 71 9.87 -6.00 9.07
C ASP A 71 9.92 -7.01 7.90
N PRO A 72 10.97 -7.84 7.84
CA PRO A 72 11.14 -8.82 6.77
C PRO A 72 10.23 -10.05 6.92
N GLN A 73 9.45 -10.15 8.01
CA GLN A 73 8.51 -11.26 8.23
C GLN A 73 7.09 -10.90 7.83
N ASN A 74 6.88 -9.70 7.28
CA ASN A 74 5.57 -9.20 6.92
C ASN A 74 5.07 -9.72 5.57
N CYS A 75 4.28 -10.79 5.58
CA CYS A 75 3.69 -11.36 4.36
C CYS A 75 2.79 -10.37 3.60
N ILE A 76 2.14 -9.42 4.28
CA ILE A 76 1.26 -8.43 3.67
C ILE A 76 2.07 -7.47 2.79
N LEU A 77 3.23 -7.01 3.26
CA LEU A 77 4.08 -6.11 2.48
C LEU A 77 4.65 -6.79 1.23
N TYR A 78 5.05 -8.06 1.34
CA TYR A 78 5.44 -8.84 0.16
C TYR A 78 4.28 -8.98 -0.85
N SER A 79 3.06 -9.26 -0.37
CA SER A 79 1.87 -9.35 -1.24
C SER A 79 1.51 -8.02 -1.90
N ASN A 80 1.66 -6.90 -1.20
CA ASN A 80 1.36 -5.57 -1.76
C ASN A 80 2.44 -5.14 -2.76
N ARG A 81 3.71 -5.43 -2.46
CA ARG A 81 4.82 -5.18 -3.38
C ARG A 81 4.71 -6.04 -4.65
N SER A 82 4.31 -7.30 -4.52
CA SER A 82 4.08 -8.18 -5.67
C SER A 82 2.97 -7.64 -6.57
N ALA A 83 1.87 -7.13 -6.00
CA ALA A 83 0.79 -6.49 -6.76
C ALA A 83 1.28 -5.24 -7.52
N ALA A 84 2.08 -4.38 -6.88
CA ALA A 84 2.69 -3.21 -7.53
C ALA A 84 3.65 -3.63 -8.67
N LEU A 85 4.44 -4.69 -8.47
CA LEU A 85 5.33 -5.24 -9.49
C LEU A 85 4.56 -5.80 -10.70
N LEU A 86 3.39 -6.41 -10.51
CA LEU A 86 2.52 -6.84 -11.62
C LEU A 86 2.08 -5.66 -12.48
N LYS A 87 1.72 -4.54 -11.85
CA LYS A 87 1.32 -3.32 -12.56
C LYS A 87 2.46 -2.70 -13.37
N LEU A 88 3.70 -2.92 -12.96
CA LEU A 88 4.91 -2.54 -13.70
C LEU A 88 5.34 -3.56 -14.77
N GLY A 89 4.62 -4.69 -14.91
CA GLY A 89 5.01 -5.78 -15.82
C GLY A 89 6.22 -6.60 -15.35
N ARG A 90 6.64 -6.45 -14.08
CA ARG A 90 7.76 -7.20 -13.50
C ARG A 90 7.28 -8.54 -12.92
N TYR A 91 6.83 -9.43 -13.79
CA TYR A 91 6.17 -10.68 -13.39
C TYR A 91 7.09 -11.62 -12.59
N GLN A 92 8.36 -11.75 -12.97
CA GLN A 92 9.32 -12.61 -12.25
C GLN A 92 9.53 -12.16 -10.80
N ALA A 93 9.85 -10.87 -10.60
CA ALA A 93 10.02 -10.31 -9.27
C ALA A 93 8.72 -10.36 -8.44
N SER A 94 7.57 -10.18 -9.09
CA SER A 94 6.27 -10.32 -8.44
C SER A 94 6.02 -11.76 -7.95
N LEU A 95 6.36 -12.76 -8.77
CA LEU A 95 6.23 -14.16 -8.41
C LEU A 95 7.10 -14.48 -7.18
N ASP A 96 8.35 -14.03 -7.16
CA ASP A 96 9.25 -14.25 -6.03
C ASP A 96 8.69 -13.67 -4.72
N ASP A 97 8.13 -12.46 -4.78
CA ASP A 97 7.51 -11.82 -3.62
C ASP A 97 6.21 -12.52 -3.20
N ALA A 98 5.39 -12.95 -4.15
CA ALA A 98 4.19 -13.73 -3.86
C ALA A 98 4.53 -15.06 -3.19
N VAL A 99 5.56 -15.76 -3.67
CA VAL A 99 6.07 -17.00 -3.06
C VAL A 99 6.56 -16.73 -1.65
N LYS A 100 7.35 -15.68 -1.42
CA LYS A 100 7.79 -15.29 -0.07
C LYS A 100 6.61 -14.98 0.84
N ALA A 101 5.61 -14.23 0.37
CA ALA A 101 4.40 -13.95 1.14
C ALA A 101 3.67 -15.23 1.55
N CYS A 102 3.58 -16.21 0.64
CA CYS A 102 2.98 -17.52 0.92
C CYS A 102 3.78 -18.31 1.95
N LEU A 103 5.11 -18.33 1.83
CA LEU A 103 6.00 -19.04 2.77
C LEU A 103 5.94 -18.44 4.19
N LEU A 104 5.79 -17.12 4.28
CA LEU A 104 5.71 -16.39 5.55
C LEU A 104 4.33 -16.43 6.20
N ASN A 105 3.27 -16.76 5.44
CA ASN A 105 1.93 -16.85 5.99
C ASN A 105 1.70 -18.23 6.64
N PRO A 106 1.68 -18.33 7.99
CA PRO A 106 1.54 -19.61 8.69
C PRO A 106 0.17 -20.27 8.49
N LYS A 107 -0.80 -19.54 7.90
CA LYS A 107 -2.15 -20.03 7.61
C LYS A 107 -2.24 -20.79 6.29
N TRP A 108 -1.21 -20.74 5.44
CA TRP A 108 -1.18 -21.49 4.19
C TRP A 108 -0.44 -22.80 4.43
N PRO A 109 -1.13 -23.96 4.48
CA PRO A 109 -0.46 -25.24 4.68
C PRO A 109 0.51 -25.47 3.54
N LYS A 110 1.79 -25.50 3.92
CA LYS A 110 2.94 -26.12 3.25
C LYS A 110 2.54 -26.87 1.98
N VAL A 111 2.82 -26.28 0.82
CA VAL A 111 3.11 -27.09 -0.37
C VAL A 111 4.36 -27.87 -0.01
N SER A 112 4.18 -29.07 0.54
CA SER A 112 5.24 -30.06 0.61
C SER A 112 5.67 -30.30 -0.83
N PRO A 113 6.92 -30.05 -1.23
CA PRO A 113 7.41 -30.63 -2.46
C PRO A 113 7.23 -32.13 -2.30
N SER A 114 6.20 -32.68 -2.94
CA SER A 114 6.01 -34.11 -3.05
C SER A 114 7.31 -34.64 -3.65
N GLU A 115 7.98 -35.45 -2.85
CA GLU A 115 9.18 -36.21 -3.16
C GLU A 115 9.24 -36.61 -4.64
N PRO A 116 10.35 -36.36 -5.37
CA PRO A 116 10.46 -36.86 -6.73
C PRO A 116 10.45 -38.40 -6.70
N PRO A 117 9.68 -39.07 -7.58
CA PRO A 117 9.63 -40.53 -7.59
C PRO A 117 11.02 -41.08 -7.93
N SER A 118 11.50 -41.97 -7.06
CA SER A 118 12.72 -42.77 -7.25
C SER A 118 12.55 -43.82 -8.33
#